data_AF-A0A1D7UU25-F1
#
_entry.id   AF-A0A1D7UU25-F1
#
_cell.length_a   1.000
_cell.length_b   1.000
_cell.length_c   1.000
_cell.angle_alpha   90.00
_cell.angle_beta   90.00
_cell.angle_gamma   90.00
#
_symmetry.space_group_name_H-M   'P 1'
#
loop_
_entity.id
_entity.type
_entity.pdbx_description
1 polymer ?
#
loop_
_entity_poly.entity_id
_entity_poly.type
_entity_poly.pdbx_seq_one_letter_code
_entity_poly.pdbx_strand_id
1 'polypeptide(L)'
;MNLLRNTIVIGICFLPLLSAYTQPSGGPRDNCRTERETYCKDSRPGPEGHRCLKENESKLSASCKAHLAEMETRHKAMKEACASDEEKFCKDSTRENGGPIRCLKSHEAELSAKCRDSLPPPPPDKR
;
A
#
# COMPACT_ATOMS: atom_id res chain seq x y z
N MET A 1 45.85 7.53 -57.46
CA MET A 1 45.34 8.71 -56.71
C MET A 1 44.45 8.21 -55.59
N ASN A 2 44.98 8.25 -54.36
CA ASN A 2 44.34 8.72 -53.10
C ASN A 2 42.79 8.79 -53.07
N LEU A 3 42.05 8.42 -52.03
CA LEU A 3 42.35 8.00 -50.65
C LEU A 3 40.98 7.60 -49.99
N LEU A 4 41.02 6.71 -48.99
CA LEU A 4 40.14 6.61 -47.79
C LEU A 4 38.65 6.20 -47.95
N ARG A 5 38.29 4.99 -47.49
CA ARG A 5 37.82 4.63 -46.12
C ARG A 5 36.39 5.10 -45.81
N ASN A 6 35.43 4.16 -45.76
CA ASN A 6 34.89 3.62 -44.49
C ASN A 6 33.82 2.55 -44.77
N THR A 7 34.19 1.27 -44.66
CA THR A 7 33.24 0.17 -44.52
C THR A 7 32.74 0.15 -43.08
N ILE A 8 31.47 0.52 -42.86
CA ILE A 8 30.82 0.43 -41.55
C ILE A 8 30.61 -1.04 -41.22
N VAL A 9 31.52 -1.59 -40.42
CA VAL A 9 31.34 -2.86 -39.71
C VAL A 9 30.49 -2.54 -38.48
N ILE A 10 29.20 -2.84 -38.50
CA ILE A 10 28.41 -3.01 -37.27
C ILE A 10 28.05 -4.49 -37.22
N GLY A 11 29.08 -5.28 -36.89
CA GLY A 11 28.88 -6.57 -36.26
C GLY A 11 28.34 -6.31 -34.87
N ILE A 12 27.06 -6.56 -34.68
CA ILE A 12 26.46 -6.72 -33.36
C ILE A 12 25.87 -8.14 -33.32
N CYS A 13 26.75 -9.08 -32.99
CA CYS A 13 26.37 -10.23 -32.19
C CYS A 13 26.14 -9.73 -30.77
N PHE A 14 24.98 -9.14 -30.48
CA PHE A 14 24.55 -9.01 -29.07
C PHE A 14 23.98 -10.37 -28.68
N LEU A 15 24.78 -11.14 -27.93
CA LEU A 15 24.31 -12.16 -27.00
C LEU A 15 23.01 -11.66 -26.34
N PRO A 16 21.94 -12.46 -26.22
CA PRO A 16 20.85 -12.10 -25.34
C PRO A 16 21.37 -12.19 -23.91
N LEU A 17 22.01 -11.11 -23.45
CA LEU A 17 22.26 -10.83 -22.06
C LEU A 17 20.91 -10.68 -21.39
N LEU A 18 20.59 -11.67 -20.54
CA LEU A 18 19.73 -11.60 -19.38
C LEU A 18 19.11 -10.21 -19.16
N SER A 19 17.91 -10.02 -19.67
CA SER A 19 16.95 -9.16 -18.99
C SER A 19 15.95 -10.10 -18.35
N ALA A 20 16.29 -10.61 -17.17
CA ALA A 20 15.26 -10.98 -16.21
C ALA A 20 14.48 -9.70 -15.93
N TYR A 21 13.41 -9.47 -16.67
CA TYR A 21 12.44 -8.44 -16.32
C TYR A 21 11.85 -8.87 -14.99
N THR A 22 12.43 -8.39 -13.90
CA THR A 22 11.77 -8.36 -12.61
C THR A 22 10.60 -7.41 -12.77
N GLN A 23 9.47 -7.92 -13.23
CA GLN A 23 8.23 -7.17 -13.21
C GLN A 23 7.90 -6.91 -11.73
N PRO A 24 7.78 -5.65 -11.29
CA PRO A 24 7.24 -5.38 -9.98
C PRO A 24 5.77 -5.81 -10.02
N SER A 25 5.47 -6.92 -9.34
CA SER A 25 4.11 -7.40 -9.14
C SER A 25 3.36 -6.42 -8.24
N GLY A 26 2.83 -5.37 -8.86
CA GLY A 26 2.11 -4.27 -8.23
C GLY A 26 0.68 -4.65 -7.84
N GLY A 27 0.56 -5.31 -6.69
CA GLY A 27 -0.57 -5.14 -5.78
C GLY A 27 -0.05 -4.56 -4.46
N PRO A 28 -0.91 -4.08 -3.52
CA PRO A 28 -0.48 -3.77 -2.17
C PRO A 28 0.12 -5.04 -1.56
N ARG A 29 1.46 -5.13 -1.52
CA ARG A 29 2.13 -6.26 -0.88
C ARG A 29 1.95 -6.04 0.62
N ASP A 30 1.27 -6.98 1.28
CA ASP A 30 1.33 -7.05 2.74
C ASP A 30 2.76 -7.43 3.13
N ASN A 31 3.58 -6.41 3.40
CA ASN A 31 4.98 -6.56 3.78
C ASN A 31 5.13 -7.16 5.19
N CYS A 32 4.03 -7.46 5.87
CA CYS A 32 3.98 -8.13 7.15
C CYS A 32 3.43 -9.56 7.08
N ARG A 33 3.20 -10.13 5.88
CA ARG A 33 2.55 -11.45 5.74
C ARG A 33 3.26 -12.54 6.54
N THR A 34 4.59 -12.65 6.39
CA THR A 34 5.38 -13.68 7.09
C THR A 34 5.33 -13.50 8.60
N GLU A 35 5.39 -12.26 9.08
CA GLU A 35 5.30 -11.95 10.50
C GLU A 35 3.91 -12.25 11.06
N ARG A 36 2.84 -12.01 10.28
CA ARG A 36 1.48 -12.39 10.69
C ARG A 36 1.36 -13.91 10.85
N GLU A 37 1.87 -14.67 9.89
CA GLU A 37 1.86 -16.14 9.93
C GLU A 37 2.68 -16.69 11.10
N THR A 38 3.81 -16.06 11.42
CA THR A 38 4.74 -16.53 12.45
C THR A 38 4.32 -16.12 13.86
N TYR A 39 3.91 -14.86 14.04
CA TYR A 39 3.70 -14.27 15.37
C TYR A 39 2.24 -13.99 15.71
N CYS A 40 1.36 -13.87 14.70
CA CYS A 40 -0.01 -13.38 14.87
C CYS A 40 -1.09 -14.30 14.28
N LYS A 41 -0.81 -15.60 14.14
CA LYS A 41 -1.72 -16.59 13.54
C LYS A 41 -3.12 -16.64 14.17
N ASP A 42 -3.21 -16.36 15.48
CA ASP A 42 -4.46 -16.38 16.24
C ASP A 42 -5.14 -15.01 16.29
N SER A 43 -4.51 -13.98 15.73
CA SER A 43 -5.06 -12.62 15.67
C SER A 43 -5.95 -12.44 14.47
N ARG A 44 -7.16 -11.92 14.69
CA ARG A 44 -8.09 -11.61 13.61
C ARG A 44 -7.52 -10.51 12.69
N PRO A 45 -7.80 -10.54 11.38
CA PRO A 45 -7.48 -9.42 10.49
C PRO A 45 -8.09 -8.11 11.01
N GLY A 46 -7.39 -6.99 10.79
CA GLY A 46 -7.83 -5.68 11.25
C GLY A 46 -7.12 -5.24 12.55
N PRO A 47 -7.81 -4.57 13.48
CA PRO A 47 -7.20 -3.97 14.67
C PRO A 47 -6.45 -4.97 15.55
N GLU A 48 -6.96 -6.19 15.71
CA GLU A 48 -6.34 -7.25 16.49
C GLU A 48 -5.00 -7.68 15.89
N GLY A 49 -4.97 -7.95 14.57
CA GLY A 49 -3.75 -8.29 13.86
C GLY A 49 -2.71 -7.16 13.87
N HIS A 50 -3.16 -5.90 13.74
CA HIS A 50 -2.26 -4.74 13.86
C HIS A 50 -1.67 -4.61 15.26
N ARG A 51 -2.49 -4.82 16.31
CA ARG A 51 -2.02 -4.81 17.70
C ARG A 51 -0.98 -5.91 17.95
N CYS A 52 -1.23 -7.13 17.47
CA CYS A 52 -0.26 -8.22 17.62
C CYS A 52 1.08 -7.91 16.94
N LEU A 53 1.08 -7.32 15.74
CA LEU A 53 2.32 -6.91 15.07
C LEU A 53 3.07 -5.88 15.92
N LYS A 54 2.36 -4.88 16.48
CA LYS A 54 2.95 -3.87 17.36
C LYS A 54 3.54 -4.46 18.64
N GLU A 55 2.86 -5.42 19.26
CA GLU A 55 3.38 -6.15 20.44
C GLU A 55 4.62 -6.98 20.12
N ASN A 56 4.78 -7.43 18.87
CA ASN A 56 5.95 -8.16 18.39
C ASN A 56 6.92 -7.29 17.58
N GLU A 57 6.85 -5.97 17.68
CA GLU A 57 7.59 -5.02 16.82
C GLU A 57 9.09 -5.35 16.76
N SER A 58 9.72 -5.68 17.89
CA SER A 58 11.15 -6.00 17.94
C SER A 58 11.54 -7.21 17.07
N LYS A 59 10.61 -8.13 16.80
CA LYS A 59 10.79 -9.35 16.01
C LYS A 59 10.44 -9.17 14.53
N LEU A 60 9.85 -8.03 14.15
CA LEU A 60 9.43 -7.79 12.77
C LEU A 60 10.62 -7.46 11.87
N SER A 61 10.53 -7.86 10.60
CA SER A 61 11.48 -7.43 9.58
C SER A 61 11.46 -5.90 9.40
N ALA A 62 12.57 -5.35 8.88
CA ALA A 62 12.64 -3.94 8.53
C ALA A 62 11.56 -3.54 7.51
N SER A 63 11.21 -4.43 6.58
CA SER A 63 10.17 -4.19 5.58
C SER A 63 8.79 -4.09 6.20
N CYS A 64 8.45 -4.99 7.13
CA CYS A 64 7.17 -4.91 7.85
C CYS A 64 7.09 -3.64 8.71
N LYS A 65 8.16 -3.29 9.45
CA LYS A 65 8.20 -2.04 10.23
C LYS A 65 7.98 -0.79 9.37
N ALA A 66 8.69 -0.70 8.25
CA ALA A 66 8.53 0.42 7.32
C ALA A 66 7.10 0.50 6.79
N HIS A 67 6.49 -0.64 6.49
CA HIS A 67 5.10 -0.71 6.05
C HIS A 67 4.11 -0.26 7.13
N LEU A 68 4.31 -0.66 8.39
CA LEU A 68 3.47 -0.21 9.51
C LEU A 68 3.58 1.31 9.71
N ALA A 69 4.78 1.88 9.63
CA ALA A 69 5.00 3.32 9.74
C ALA A 69 4.35 4.10 8.59
N GLU A 70 4.44 3.58 7.36
CA GLU A 70 3.75 4.15 6.18
C GLU A 70 2.22 4.12 6.37
N MET A 71 1.68 3.00 6.84
CA MET A 71 0.25 2.84 7.12
C MET A 71 -0.22 3.82 8.20
N GLU A 72 0.54 3.98 9.29
CA GLU A 72 0.22 4.94 10.36
C GLU A 72 0.22 6.39 9.84
N THR A 73 1.22 6.74 9.02
CA THR A 73 1.31 8.07 8.39
C THR A 73 0.11 8.34 7.49
N ARG A 74 -0.26 7.39 6.63
CA ARG A 74 -1.45 7.50 5.78
C ARG A 74 -2.73 7.61 6.59
N HIS A 75 -2.87 6.81 7.64
CA HIS A 75 -4.06 6.83 8.49
C HIS A 75 -4.23 8.18 9.19
N LYS A 76 -3.13 8.75 9.70
CA LYS A 76 -3.14 10.09 10.30
C LYS A 76 -3.53 11.16 9.28
N ALA A 77 -2.91 11.14 8.09
CA ALA A 77 -3.23 12.09 7.02
C ALA A 77 -4.70 12.00 6.59
N MET A 78 -5.23 10.78 6.47
CA MET A 78 -6.64 10.54 6.17
C MET A 78 -7.57 11.08 7.26
N LYS A 79 -7.26 10.82 8.54
CA LYS A 79 -8.05 11.35 9.66
C LYS A 79 -8.10 12.87 9.66
N GLU A 80 -6.95 13.52 9.44
CA GLU A 80 -6.87 14.98 9.33
C GLU A 80 -7.57 15.53 8.08
N ALA A 81 -7.54 14.80 6.97
CA ALA A 81 -8.24 15.18 5.75
C ALA A 81 -9.76 15.06 5.89
N CYS A 82 -10.23 14.06 6.64
CA CYS A 82 -11.64 13.69 6.73
C CYS A 82 -12.34 14.22 7.99
N ALA A 83 -11.65 14.88 8.93
CA ALA A 83 -12.22 15.25 10.22
C ALA A 83 -13.56 16.01 10.12
N SER A 84 -13.66 17.02 9.25
CA SER A 84 -14.89 17.79 9.08
C SER A 84 -16.00 17.00 8.37
N ASP A 85 -15.65 16.15 7.42
CA ASP A 85 -16.62 15.29 6.71
C ASP A 85 -17.14 14.18 7.66
N GLU A 86 -16.27 13.59 8.48
CA GLU A 86 -16.64 12.62 9.50
C GLU A 86 -17.60 13.25 10.53
N GLU A 87 -17.33 14.48 10.96
CA GLU A 87 -18.23 15.22 11.85
C GLU A 87 -19.60 15.51 11.21
N LYS A 88 -19.64 15.76 9.91
CA LYS A 88 -20.87 16.10 9.20
C LYS A 88 -21.73 14.87 8.90
N PHE A 89 -21.10 13.77 8.47
CA PHE A 89 -21.81 12.62 7.91
C PHE A 89 -21.75 11.36 8.78
N CYS A 90 -20.76 11.24 9.67
CA CYS A 90 -20.39 9.97 10.29
C CYS A 90 -20.27 9.99 11.82
N LYS A 91 -20.92 10.96 12.50
CA LYS A 91 -20.94 11.08 13.97
C LYS A 91 -21.34 9.80 14.70
N ASP A 92 -22.32 9.07 14.16
CA ASP A 92 -22.84 7.84 14.77
C ASP A 92 -22.13 6.57 14.27
N SER A 93 -21.02 6.72 13.53
CA SER A 93 -20.28 5.58 13.03
C SER A 93 -19.55 4.86 14.17
N THR A 94 -19.90 3.59 14.38
CA THR A 94 -19.30 2.74 15.41
C THR A 94 -18.50 1.62 14.77
N ARG A 95 -17.67 0.93 15.56
CA ARG A 95 -16.92 -0.23 15.10
C ARG A 95 -17.82 -1.36 14.59
N GLU A 96 -18.98 -1.57 15.22
CA GLU A 96 -19.99 -2.56 14.82
C GLU A 96 -20.55 -2.27 13.41
N ASN A 97 -20.63 -0.99 13.05
CA ASN A 97 -21.19 -0.54 11.76
C ASN A 97 -20.12 -0.35 10.68
N GLY A 98 -18.91 -0.88 10.89
CA GLY A 98 -17.76 -0.77 9.98
C GLY A 98 -16.92 0.50 10.16
N GLY A 99 -17.21 1.31 11.18
CA GLY A 99 -16.45 2.48 11.58
C GLY A 99 -16.52 3.67 10.62
N PRO A 100 -15.76 4.74 10.92
CA PRO A 100 -15.76 5.97 10.13
C PRO A 100 -15.41 5.76 8.67
N ILE A 101 -14.43 4.88 8.37
CA ILE A 101 -13.98 4.64 6.98
C ILE A 101 -15.12 4.08 6.12
N ARG A 102 -15.95 3.15 6.64
CA ARG A 102 -17.07 2.60 5.88
C ARG A 102 -18.13 3.67 5.62
N CYS A 103 -18.44 4.48 6.63
CA CYS A 103 -19.40 5.57 6.49
C CYS A 103 -18.91 6.63 5.48
N LEU A 104 -17.66 7.06 5.60
CA LEU A 104 -17.07 8.03 4.66
C LEU A 104 -17.13 7.50 3.22
N LYS A 105 -16.83 6.22 3.00
CA LYS A 105 -16.96 5.59 1.67
C LYS A 105 -18.39 5.58 1.14
N SER A 106 -19.42 5.40 1.97
CA SER A 106 -20.81 5.49 1.49
C SER A 106 -21.25 6.92 1.15
N HIS A 107 -20.54 7.92 1.65
CA HIS A 107 -20.77 9.34 1.38
C HIS A 107 -19.74 9.94 0.41
N GLU A 108 -18.97 9.13 -0.32
CA GLU A 108 -17.80 9.58 -1.10
C GLU A 108 -18.07 10.75 -2.06
N ALA A 109 -19.25 10.78 -2.67
CA ALA A 109 -19.70 11.84 -3.57
C ALA A 109 -19.97 13.19 -2.86
N GLU A 110 -20.23 13.15 -1.55
CA GLU A 110 -20.54 14.31 -0.71
C GLU A 110 -19.32 14.83 0.08
N LEU A 111 -18.23 14.05 0.10
CA LEU A 111 -17.01 14.41 0.81
C LEU A 111 -16.28 15.56 0.12
N SER A 112 -15.52 16.30 0.93
CA SER A 112 -14.46 17.16 0.42
C SER A 112 -13.48 16.39 -0.48
N ALA A 113 -12.91 17.08 -1.47
CA ALA A 113 -11.89 16.48 -2.34
C ALA A 113 -10.70 15.93 -1.52
N LYS A 114 -10.27 16.69 -0.52
CA LYS A 114 -9.18 16.29 0.37
C LYS A 114 -9.46 14.96 1.07
N CYS A 115 -10.66 14.78 1.62
CA CYS A 115 -11.02 13.53 2.28
C CYS A 115 -11.13 12.37 1.29
N ARG A 116 -11.85 12.55 0.18
CA ARG A 116 -12.01 11.54 -0.88
C ARG A 116 -10.68 11.03 -1.40
N ASP A 117 -9.75 11.93 -1.72
CA ASP A 117 -8.43 11.58 -2.24
C ASP A 117 -7.55 10.87 -1.20
N SER A 118 -7.88 11.00 0.09
CA SER A 118 -7.19 10.36 1.21
C SER A 118 -7.81 9.03 1.65
N LEU A 119 -8.93 8.60 1.05
CA LEU A 119 -9.56 7.34 1.42
C LEU A 119 -8.71 6.14 1.00
N PRO A 120 -8.63 5.08 1.84
CA PRO A 120 -7.88 3.89 1.48
C PRO A 120 -8.58 3.13 0.35
N PRO A 121 -7.83 2.48 -0.55
CA PRO A 121 -8.42 1.64 -1.61
C PRO A 121 -9.26 0.49 -1.04
N PRO A 122 -10.15 -0.14 -1.83
CA PRO A 122 -10.87 -1.33 -1.39
C PRO A 122 -9.89 -2.47 -1.07
N PRO A 123 -10.25 -3.36 -0.12
CA PRO A 123 -9.47 -4.57 0.17
C PRO A 123 -9.24 -5.42 -1.10
N PRO A 124 -8.10 -6.11 -1.21
CA PRO A 124 -7.74 -6.85 -2.42
C PRO A 124 -8.67 -8.03 -2.74
N ASP A 125 -9.48 -8.53 -1.80
CA ASP A 125 -10.46 -9.59 -2.04
C ASP A 125 -11.82 -9.09 -2.55
N LYS A 126 -12.02 -7.76 -2.60
CA LYS A 126 -13.26 -7.10 -3.08
C LYS A 126 -13.03 -6.24 -4.32
N ARG A 127 -11.96 -6.52 -5.07
CA ARG A 127 -11.67 -5.86 -6.35
C ARG A 127 -12.25 -6.65 -7.51
#